data_AF-A0A953DZS4-F1
#
_entry.id   AF-A0A953DZS4-F1
#
_cell.length_a   1.000
_cell.length_b   1.000
_cell.length_c   1.000
_cell.angle_alpha   90.00
_cell.angle_beta   90.00
_cell.angle_gamma   90.00
#
_symmetry.space_group_name_H-M   'P 1'
#
loop_
_entity.id
_entity.type
_entity.pdbx_description
1 polymer ?
#
loop_
_entity_poly.entity_id
_entity_poly.type
_entity_poly.pdbx_seq_one_letter_code
_entity_poly.pdbx_strand_id
1 'polypeptide(L)'
;MATLEQTIRTVPRRRRRSSAAGRQLTAGPFTYIVLILVTVISVFPLYYTMVIGSHTNSEMAKSPPPFSVNTSLFDNMREALKQQPLFRDILNSIFVSGMITLGTVAFCTLSGFAFAKLRFRGNKILFGLTLGTTLIPPQLGVIPLYMY
;
A
#
# COMPACT_ATOMS: atom_id res chain seq x y z
N MET A 1 37.42 9.35 64.00
CA MET A 1 36.68 8.17 63.51
C MET A 1 35.18 8.31 63.81
N ALA A 2 34.47 9.25 63.17
CA ALA A 2 33.02 9.40 63.43
C ALA A 2 32.25 10.19 62.34
N THR A 3 32.61 10.07 61.05
CA THR A 3 31.87 10.78 59.97
C THR A 3 31.73 9.98 58.67
N LEU A 4 31.90 8.65 58.70
CA LEU A 4 31.74 7.77 57.52
C LEU A 4 30.36 7.11 57.39
N GLU A 5 29.36 7.48 58.18
CA GLU A 5 28.09 6.73 58.29
C GLU A 5 26.80 7.55 58.04
N GLN A 6 26.88 8.77 57.50
CA GLN A 6 25.67 9.53 57.18
C GLN A 6 25.67 10.02 55.74
N THR A 7 25.03 9.24 54.88
CA THR A 7 23.79 9.63 54.19
C THR A 7 23.73 8.91 52.85
N ILE A 8 23.49 7.62 52.96
CA ILE A 8 22.80 6.81 51.98
C ILE A 8 21.56 7.58 51.46
N ARG A 9 21.41 7.63 50.13
CA ARG A 9 20.18 7.96 49.34
C ARG A 9 19.83 9.45 49.32
N THR A 10 19.62 10.06 48.15
CA THR A 10 18.68 9.60 47.12
C THR A 10 19.17 9.94 45.71
N VAL A 11 19.36 8.93 44.86
CA VAL A 11 19.38 9.14 43.41
C VAL A 11 18.03 9.73 43.00
N PRO A 12 17.97 10.91 42.35
CA PRO A 12 16.70 11.42 41.86
C PRO A 12 16.16 10.42 40.84
N ARG A 13 15.09 9.71 41.22
CA ARG A 13 14.32 8.85 40.32
C ARG A 13 13.79 9.75 39.21
N ARG A 14 14.49 9.80 38.07
CA ARG A 14 14.04 10.47 36.85
C ARG A 14 12.68 9.86 36.50
N ARG A 15 11.61 10.56 36.86
CA ARG A 15 10.23 10.19 36.55
C ARG A 15 10.17 10.11 35.03
N ARG A 16 10.23 8.87 34.51
CA ARG A 16 10.08 8.59 33.09
C ARG A 16 8.70 9.13 32.74
N ARG A 17 8.63 10.33 32.15
CA ARG A 17 7.43 10.82 31.49
C ARG A 17 7.17 9.79 30.41
N SER A 18 6.35 8.79 30.75
CA SER A 18 5.61 8.01 29.78
C SER A 18 4.86 9.06 28.99
N SER A 19 5.40 9.40 27.83
CA SER A 19 4.67 10.11 26.81
C SER A 19 3.39 9.32 26.64
N ALA A 20 2.26 9.96 26.90
CA ALA A 20 0.94 9.36 26.76
C ALA A 20 0.66 9.12 25.26
N ALA A 21 1.36 8.14 24.69
CA ALA A 21 1.10 7.57 23.38
C ALA A 21 -0.26 6.87 23.48
N GLY A 22 -1.33 7.61 23.21
CA GLY A 22 -2.71 7.13 23.35
C GLY A 22 -3.72 8.21 23.71
N ARG A 23 -3.30 9.40 24.16
CA ARG A 23 -4.24 10.50 24.48
C ARG A 23 -4.78 11.26 23.26
N GLN A 24 -4.39 10.85 22.04
CA GLN A 24 -4.91 11.35 20.77
C GLN A 24 -6.04 10.47 20.20
N LEU A 25 -6.45 9.42 20.92
CA LEU A 25 -7.49 8.47 20.47
C LEU A 25 -8.92 8.98 20.65
N THR A 26 -9.12 10.19 21.17
CA THR A 26 -10.43 10.84 21.18
C THR A 26 -10.55 11.66 19.89
N ALA A 27 -10.85 10.98 18.79
CA ALA A 27 -11.23 11.61 17.55
C ALA A 27 -12.46 12.50 17.81
N GLY A 28 -12.36 13.80 17.54
CA GLY A 28 -13.49 14.71 17.68
C GLY A 28 -14.59 14.36 16.67
N PRO A 29 -15.83 14.82 16.85
CA PRO A 29 -16.92 14.62 15.89
C PRO A 29 -16.55 15.09 14.48
N PHE A 30 -15.71 16.13 14.37
CA PHE A 30 -15.14 16.60 13.11
C PHE A 30 -14.26 15.56 12.41
N THR A 31 -13.42 14.85 13.17
CA THR A 31 -12.57 13.76 12.63
C THR A 31 -13.44 12.65 12.04
N TYR A 32 -14.52 12.26 12.72
CA TYR A 32 -15.45 11.26 12.19
C TYR A 32 -16.17 11.72 10.91
N ILE A 33 -16.59 12.98 10.81
CA ILE A 33 -17.20 13.53 9.59
C ILE A 33 -16.21 13.47 8.42
N VAL A 34 -14.96 13.87 8.65
CA VAL A 34 -13.90 13.80 7.63
C VAL A 34 -13.62 12.36 7.22
N LEU A 35 -13.54 11.41 8.17
CA LEU A 35 -13.36 10.00 7.86
C LEU A 35 -14.52 9.46 7.01
N ILE A 36 -15.77 9.74 7.39
CA ILE A 36 -16.96 9.29 6.64
C ILE A 36 -16.92 9.85 5.21
N LEU A 37 -16.60 11.14 5.05
CA LEU A 37 -16.52 11.77 3.73
C LEU A 37 -15.42 11.14 2.85
N VAL A 38 -14.23 10.92 3.40
CA VAL A 38 -13.13 10.25 2.68
C VAL A 38 -13.49 8.81 2.32
N THR A 39 -14.14 8.07 3.23
CA THR A 39 -14.62 6.72 2.97
C THR A 39 -15.64 6.71 1.85
N VAL A 40 -16.64 7.60 1.87
CA VAL A 40 -17.66 7.68 0.81
C VAL A 40 -17.02 7.99 -0.55
N ILE A 41 -16.10 8.95 -0.61
CA ILE A 41 -15.38 9.29 -1.85
C ILE A 41 -14.54 8.11 -2.36
N SER A 42 -13.91 7.35 -1.47
CA SER A 42 -13.06 6.21 -1.83
C SER A 42 -13.87 4.98 -2.25
N VAL A 43 -15.05 4.77 -1.66
CA VAL A 43 -15.96 3.66 -1.99
C VAL A 43 -16.74 3.95 -3.27
N PHE A 44 -16.99 5.22 -3.60
CA PHE A 44 -17.69 5.61 -4.82
C PHE A 44 -17.16 4.96 -6.11
N PRO A 45 -15.85 4.99 -6.44
CA PRO A 45 -15.34 4.32 -7.64
C PRO A 45 -15.52 2.80 -7.59
N LEU A 46 -15.44 2.16 -6.42
CA LEU A 46 -15.68 0.72 -6.27
C LEU A 46 -17.16 0.37 -6.49
N TYR A 47 -18.08 1.21 -6.03
CA TYR A 47 -19.50 1.06 -6.32
C TYR A 47 -19.77 1.23 -7.81
N TYR A 48 -19.15 2.23 -8.44
CA TYR A 48 -19.34 2.52 -9.86
C TYR A 48 -18.82 1.40 -10.77
N THR A 49 -17.68 0.76 -10.45
CA THR A 49 -17.22 -0.41 -11.21
C THR A 49 -18.16 -1.60 -11.10
N MET A 50 -18.82 -1.78 -9.95
CA MET A 50 -19.86 -2.80 -9.78
C MET A 50 -21.08 -2.50 -10.66
N VAL A 51 -21.52 -1.24 -10.74
CA VAL A 51 -22.61 -0.81 -11.63
C VAL A 51 -22.25 -1.05 -13.10
N ILE A 52 -21.04 -0.68 -13.54
CA ILE A 52 -20.59 -0.93 -14.92
C ILE A 52 -20.56 -2.44 -15.23
N GLY A 53 -19.99 -3.25 -14.33
CA GLY A 53 -19.95 -4.71 -14.49
C GLY A 53 -21.33 -5.38 -14.52
N SER A 54 -22.38 -4.69 -14.05
CA SER A 54 -23.77 -5.15 -14.08
C SER A 54 -24.43 -5.02 -15.45
N HIS A 55 -23.90 -4.15 -16.31
CA HIS A 55 -24.50 -3.77 -17.57
C HIS A 55 -23.71 -4.34 -18.74
N THR A 56 -24.44 -4.69 -19.80
CA THR A 56 -23.82 -5.11 -21.05
C THR A 56 -23.27 -3.91 -21.80
N ASN A 57 -22.25 -4.12 -22.64
CA ASN A 57 -21.67 -3.06 -23.49
C ASN A 57 -22.72 -2.33 -24.35
N SER A 58 -23.80 -3.02 -24.73
CA SER A 58 -24.93 -2.47 -25.49
C SER A 58 -25.85 -1.56 -24.67
N GLU A 59 -25.95 -1.77 -23.35
CA GLU A 59 -26.71 -0.92 -22.43
C GLU A 59 -25.89 0.30 -22.00
N MET A 60 -24.55 0.17 -21.91
CA MET A 60 -23.64 1.30 -21.67
C MET A 60 -23.58 2.31 -22.83
N ALA A 61 -23.95 1.88 -24.04
CA ALA A 61 -24.05 2.73 -25.22
C ALA A 61 -25.40 3.48 -25.32
N LYS A 62 -26.37 3.19 -24.44
CA LYS A 62 -27.66 3.89 -24.37
C LYS A 62 -27.59 5.07 -23.39
N SER A 63 -28.18 6.20 -23.76
CA SER A 63 -28.37 7.35 -22.85
C SER A 63 -29.76 7.28 -22.22
N PRO A 64 -29.91 7.42 -20.90
CA PRO A 64 -28.91 7.78 -19.88
C PRO A 64 -28.14 6.57 -19.29
N PRO A 65 -26.87 6.75 -18.85
CA PRO A 65 -26.11 5.70 -18.20
C PRO A 65 -26.76 5.29 -16.87
N PRO A 66 -26.94 3.99 -16.62
CA PRO A 66 -27.59 3.49 -15.42
C PRO A 66 -26.70 3.66 -14.18
N PHE A 67 -27.26 4.24 -13.12
CA PHE A 67 -26.59 4.45 -11.82
C PHE A 67 -26.88 3.35 -10.79
N SER A 68 -27.80 2.42 -11.11
CA SER A 68 -28.24 1.33 -10.24
C SER A 68 -27.73 -0.02 -10.75
N VAL A 69 -27.26 -0.87 -9.84
CA VAL A 69 -26.90 -2.26 -10.13
C VAL A 69 -28.10 -3.01 -10.74
N ASN A 70 -27.89 -3.66 -11.89
CA ASN A 70 -28.88 -4.51 -12.54
C ASN A 70 -28.84 -5.94 -11.97
N THR A 71 -29.97 -6.66 -11.99
CA THR A 71 -30.08 -8.06 -11.56
C THR A 71 -29.23 -9.01 -12.41
N SER A 72 -28.84 -8.60 -13.62
CA SER A 72 -27.98 -9.38 -14.53
C SER A 72 -26.51 -9.47 -14.13
N LEU A 73 -26.08 -8.92 -12.98
CA LEU A 73 -24.67 -8.98 -12.54
C LEU A 73 -24.10 -10.41 -12.54
N PHE A 74 -24.85 -11.33 -11.95
CA PHE A 74 -24.39 -12.71 -11.79
C PHE A 74 -24.28 -13.44 -13.13
N ASP A 75 -25.14 -13.11 -14.09
CA ASP A 75 -25.11 -13.71 -15.43
C ASP A 75 -23.95 -13.15 -16.26
N ASN A 76 -23.71 -11.84 -16.21
CA ASN A 76 -22.55 -11.21 -16.84
C ASN A 76 -21.23 -11.77 -16.27
N MET A 77 -21.16 -11.97 -14.95
CA MET A 77 -19.98 -12.53 -14.30
C MET A 77 -19.75 -14.00 -14.69
N ARG A 78 -20.83 -14.80 -14.80
CA ARG A 78 -20.75 -16.19 -15.29
C ARG A 78 -20.31 -16.27 -16.74
N GLU A 79 -20.80 -15.36 -17.58
CA GLU A 79 -20.41 -15.30 -18.98
C GLU A 79 -18.94 -14.90 -19.13
N ALA A 80 -18.47 -13.91 -18.37
CA ALA A 80 -17.06 -13.51 -18.33
C ALA A 80 -16.13 -14.66 -17.88
N LEU A 81 -16.56 -15.47 -16.90
CA LEU A 81 -15.83 -16.66 -16.44
C LEU A 81 -15.76 -17.79 -17.48
N LYS A 82 -16.69 -17.83 -18.45
CA LYS A 82 -16.65 -18.77 -19.58
C LYS A 82 -15.78 -18.27 -20.73
N GLN A 83 -15.80 -16.97 -20.99
CA GLN A 83 -15.05 -16.35 -22.09
C GLN A 83 -13.54 -16.29 -21.83
N GLN A 84 -13.13 -16.10 -20.58
CA GLN A 84 -11.73 -16.02 -20.19
C GLN A 84 -11.46 -16.96 -19.00
N PRO A 85 -10.32 -17.68 -18.95
CA PRO A 85 -9.93 -18.49 -17.80
C PRO A 85 -9.46 -17.62 -16.61
N LEU A 86 -10.36 -16.77 -16.11
CA LEU A 86 -10.10 -15.76 -15.07
C LEU A 86 -9.40 -16.34 -13.83
N PHE A 87 -9.76 -17.56 -13.44
CA PHE A 87 -9.17 -18.25 -12.31
C PHE A 87 -7.67 -18.57 -12.53
N ARG A 88 -7.31 -18.95 -13.77
CA ARG A 88 -5.90 -19.17 -14.13
C ARG A 88 -5.12 -17.86 -14.13
N ASP A 89 -5.73 -16.78 -14.62
CA ASP A 89 -5.09 -15.46 -14.66
C ASP A 89 -4.85 -14.90 -13.25
N ILE A 90 -5.81 -15.11 -12.34
CA ILE A 90 -5.67 -14.78 -10.92
C ILE A 90 -4.54 -15.59 -10.28
N LEU A 91 -4.51 -16.91 -10.49
CA LEU A 91 -3.45 -17.76 -9.94
C LEU A 91 -2.07 -17.39 -10.49
N ASN A 92 -1.97 -17.12 -11.79
CA ASN A 92 -0.73 -16.66 -12.40
C ASN A 92 -0.26 -15.33 -11.79
N SER A 93 -1.19 -14.39 -11.62
CA SER A 93 -0.89 -13.08 -11.01
C SER A 93 -0.44 -13.22 -9.55
N ILE A 94 -1.09 -14.09 -8.76
CA ILE A 94 -0.69 -14.38 -7.37
C ILE A 94 0.70 -15.01 -7.33
N PHE A 95 0.96 -15.97 -8.21
CA PHE A 95 2.25 -16.65 -8.27
C PHE A 95 3.38 -15.68 -8.64
N VAL A 96 3.20 -14.94 -9.73
CA VAL A 96 4.19 -13.96 -10.23
C VAL A 96 4.40 -12.84 -9.22
N SER A 97 3.33 -12.21 -8.72
CA SER A 97 3.45 -11.15 -7.72
C SER A 97 4.07 -11.64 -6.41
N GLY A 98 3.76 -12.87 -5.99
CA GLY A 98 4.37 -13.51 -4.82
C GLY A 98 5.87 -13.71 -4.98
N MET A 99 6.32 -14.29 -6.10
CA MET A 99 7.75 -14.48 -6.38
C MET A 99 8.50 -13.14 -6.45
N ILE A 100 7.93 -12.15 -7.12
CA ILE A 100 8.53 -10.80 -7.23
C ILE A 100 8.61 -10.15 -5.85
N THR A 101 7.56 -10.25 -5.03
CA THR A 101 7.55 -9.67 -3.68
C THR A 101 8.62 -10.31 -2.81
N LEU A 102 8.71 -11.65 -2.80
CA LEU A 102 9.73 -12.36 -2.03
C LEU A 102 11.15 -12.00 -2.47
N GLY A 103 11.41 -11.98 -3.78
CA GLY A 103 12.70 -11.55 -4.33
C GLY A 103 13.02 -10.12 -3.93
N THR A 104 12.09 -9.19 -4.14
CA THR A 104 12.27 -7.77 -3.84
C THR A 104 12.56 -7.54 -2.36
N VAL A 105 11.79 -8.15 -1.46
CA VAL A 105 12.02 -8.02 -0.01
C VAL A 105 13.39 -8.58 0.38
N ALA A 106 13.80 -9.73 -0.16
CA ALA A 106 15.11 -10.31 0.12
C ALA A 106 16.25 -9.38 -0.32
N PHE A 107 16.22 -8.90 -1.56
CA PHE A 107 17.24 -7.99 -2.10
C PHE A 107 17.21 -6.62 -1.43
N CYS A 108 16.04 -6.03 -1.17
CA CYS A 108 15.91 -4.75 -0.48
C CYS A 108 16.43 -4.83 0.95
N THR A 109 16.18 -5.94 1.66
CA THR A 109 16.68 -6.12 3.03
C THR A 109 18.21 -6.22 3.04
N LEU A 110 18.79 -7.00 2.13
CA LEU A 110 20.25 -7.16 2.03
C LEU A 110 20.94 -5.85 1.62
N SER A 111 20.38 -5.15 0.62
CA SER A 111 20.86 -3.85 0.14
C SER A 111 20.74 -2.77 1.21
N GLY A 112 19.60 -2.69 1.89
CA GLY A 112 19.38 -1.77 3.00
C GLY A 112 20.35 -2.02 4.16
N PHE A 113 20.61 -3.28 4.50
CA PHE A 113 21.62 -3.64 5.50
C PHE A 113 23.03 -3.22 5.07
N ALA A 114 23.41 -3.46 3.80
CA ALA A 114 24.69 -3.06 3.26
C ALA A 114 24.90 -1.53 3.32
N PHE A 115 23.90 -0.74 2.92
CA PHE A 115 24.02 0.72 2.98
C PHE A 115 24.00 1.28 4.41
N ALA A 116 23.25 0.66 5.33
CA ALA A 116 23.11 1.15 6.70
C ALA A 116 24.26 0.75 7.64
N LYS A 117 24.78 -0.48 7.53
CA LYS A 117 25.78 -1.04 8.46
C LYS A 117 27.20 -1.08 7.89
N LEU A 118 27.38 -1.25 6.57
CA LEU A 118 28.73 -1.31 5.97
C LEU A 118 29.19 0.07 5.50
N ARG A 119 30.35 0.52 5.98
CA ARG A 119 31.04 1.71 5.47
C ARG A 119 32.02 1.32 4.38
N PHE A 120 31.54 1.24 3.15
CA PHE A 120 32.37 0.98 1.96
C PHE A 120 32.58 2.25 1.12
N ARG A 121 33.68 2.29 0.38
CA ARG A 121 34.08 3.44 -0.46
C ARG A 121 33.16 3.52 -1.68
N GLY A 122 32.41 4.62 -1.80
CA GLY A 122 31.43 4.84 -2.89
C GLY A 122 29.95 4.68 -2.51
N ASN A 123 29.62 4.37 -1.24
CA ASN A 123 28.24 4.19 -0.76
C ASN A 123 27.29 5.33 -1.19
N LYS A 124 27.69 6.60 -1.04
CA LYS A 124 26.86 7.76 -1.44
C LYS A 124 26.50 7.80 -2.94
N ILE A 125 27.42 7.36 -3.80
CA ILE A 125 27.21 7.35 -5.26
C ILE A 125 26.23 6.24 -5.63
N LEU A 126 26.43 5.03 -5.10
CA LEU A 126 25.55 3.87 -5.32
C LEU A 126 24.14 4.09 -4.77
N PHE A 127 24.03 4.77 -3.63
CA PHE A 127 22.74 5.17 -3.07
C PHE A 127 22.02 6.19 -3.98
N GLY A 128 22.73 7.22 -4.45
CA GLY A 128 22.19 8.20 -5.38
C GLY A 128 21.77 7.57 -6.72
N LEU A 129 22.54 6.62 -7.24
CA LEU A 129 22.20 5.88 -8.46
C LEU A 129 20.92 5.07 -8.30
N THR A 130 20.77 4.34 -7.19
CA THR A 130 19.54 3.56 -6.89
C THR A 130 18.31 4.47 -6.88
N LEU A 131 18.38 5.60 -6.18
CA LEU A 131 17.29 6.58 -6.17
C LEU A 131 17.04 7.17 -7.56
N GLY A 132 18.11 7.44 -8.32
CA GLY A 132 18.04 7.93 -9.70
C GLY A 132 17.32 6.95 -10.62
N THR A 133 17.54 5.64 -10.48
CA THR A 133 16.85 4.64 -11.29
C THR A 133 15.35 4.56 -11.01
N THR A 134 14.92 4.76 -9.76
CA THR A 134 13.48 4.81 -9.41
C THR A 134 12.78 6.05 -9.96
N LEU A 135 13.51 7.14 -10.26
CA LEU A 135 12.95 8.31 -10.92
C LEU A 135 12.66 8.08 -12.41
N ILE A 136 13.24 7.04 -13.02
CA ILE A 136 12.94 6.69 -14.41
C ILE A 136 11.53 6.08 -14.45
N PRO A 137 10.59 6.71 -15.17
CA PRO A 137 9.23 6.20 -15.24
C PRO A 137 9.22 4.83 -15.94
N PRO A 138 8.65 3.79 -15.32
CA PRO A 138 8.65 2.42 -15.86
C PRO A 138 7.98 2.31 -17.23
N GLN A 139 7.16 3.29 -17.60
CA GLN A 139 6.45 3.37 -18.88
C GLN A 139 7.39 3.54 -20.09
N LEU A 140 8.60 4.08 -19.91
CA LEU A 140 9.55 4.32 -21.01
C LEU A 140 10.15 3.02 -21.57
N GLY A 141 10.13 1.93 -20.80
CA GLY A 141 10.66 0.63 -21.24
C GLY A 141 9.72 -0.19 -22.11
N VAL A 142 8.45 0.20 -22.22
CA VAL A 142 7.42 -0.60 -22.92
C VAL A 142 7.53 -0.49 -24.44
N ILE A 143 7.84 0.69 -24.96
CA ILE A 143 7.95 0.96 -26.42
C ILE A 143 8.94 0.00 -27.13
N PRO A 144 10.18 -0.20 -26.65
CA PRO A 144 11.13 -1.10 -27.31
C PRO A 144 10.78 -2.59 -27.16
N LEU A 145 9.97 -3.00 -26.18
CA LEU A 145 9.56 -4.40 -25.99
C LEU A 145 8.46 -4.85 -26.98
N TYR A 146 7.72 -3.91 -27.56
CA TYR A 146 6.65 -4.17 -28.54
C TYR A 146 7.13 -4.09 -29.99
N MET A 147 8.38 -3.70 -30.24
CA MET A 147 8.92 -3.44 -31.58
C MET A 147 9.61 -4.65 -32.25
N TYR A 148 9.50 -5.83 -31.63
CA TYR A 148 9.95 -7.12 -32.16
C TYR A 148 8.87 -8.19 -31.93
#